data_AF-A0A951LLV4-F1
#
_entry.id   AF-A0A951LLV4-F1
#
_cell.length_a   1.000
_cell.length_b   1.000
_cell.length_c   1.000
_cell.angle_alpha   90.00
_cell.angle_beta   90.00
_cell.angle_gamma   90.00
#
_symmetry.space_group_name_H-M   'P 1'
#
loop_
_entity.id
_entity.type
_entity.pdbx_description
1 polymer ?
#
loop_
_entity_poly.entity_id
_entity_poly.type
_entity_poly.pdbx_seq_one_letter_code
_entity_poly.pdbx_strand_id
1 'polypeptide(L)'
;MSLLEKIAPTDEPPIDSGKRLIRAGDDGGTTLFDRLAWRLRRFSLPALGRRAPLKLVAVPKDPVAGDKAAGEALMQGALLHRGDRIPVERIDFARTGDMPRDLADRLHGFAWLRDIAAAATRERASKRSERIVEAWLAAHGDHPAEPAWRPDNAGRRILFWTAYAPYILSSRDAVYRAAVLKHLALTTRHLDKGADRMPPGLGRVTAWAGLTASALVLQGGAVRLGRAEAGLVRALGASLSDDGGLVSRAPAEQLALVETLAQLRAAYNAGHAEVPEPVADALAGAVGALLGTTLGDEALSSWQGGNPLSRRRIAAAVEGSGVRARPLRQARGWGYQRLEARNTLLVLDAAPPPPSRGPSLGSASTLAFEMSDGANRLVVNCGGPGAALDALPAELVRALRTTAAHSTLTLGDRNSTAILEDGTLGKGVGEVELARDETGGIATVEASHDGYVKRFGLVHQRQLVLSADGRELRGQDSLAAAGRRRKGQAVPFAVRFHLAPAVEAASTADGQGALLRVRGATVWQFRCRGGRLTIEESLWIDGDGVPHASAQLVIAGETPPEGMTIGWVFRRAS
;
A
#
# COMPACT_ATOMS: atom_id res chain seq x y z
N MET A 1 -21.08 0.01 13.90
CA MET A 1 -20.58 -1.35 13.63
C MET A 1 -19.17 -1.25 13.09
N SER A 2 -18.25 -1.96 13.72
CA SER A 2 -16.88 -2.12 13.24
C SER A 2 -16.89 -2.84 11.88
N LEU A 3 -15.89 -2.53 11.03
CA LEU A 3 -15.71 -3.23 9.77
C LEU A 3 -15.42 -4.73 9.99
N LEU A 4 -14.79 -5.06 11.12
CA LEU A 4 -14.44 -6.44 11.50
C LEU A 4 -15.65 -7.21 12.05
N GLU A 5 -16.61 -6.53 12.68
CA GLU A 5 -17.84 -7.14 13.21
C GLU A 5 -18.84 -7.60 12.12
N LYS A 6 -18.73 -7.08 10.89
CA LYS A 6 -19.64 -7.43 9.78
C LYS A 6 -19.34 -8.78 9.11
N ILE A 7 -18.31 -9.50 9.56
CA ILE A 7 -17.86 -10.76 8.95
C ILE A 7 -18.46 -11.93 9.75
N ALA A 8 -19.25 -12.79 9.09
CA ALA A 8 -19.90 -13.93 9.74
C ALA A 8 -18.89 -14.98 10.25
N PRO A 9 -19.23 -15.77 11.29
CA PRO A 9 -18.38 -16.83 11.78
C PRO A 9 -18.31 -18.01 10.79
N THR A 10 -17.24 -18.11 10.00
CA THR A 10 -16.79 -19.35 9.35
C THR A 10 -15.66 -19.99 10.17
N ASP A 11 -15.57 -21.31 10.23
CA ASP A 11 -14.46 -21.99 10.90
C ASP A 11 -13.13 -21.59 10.24
N GLU A 12 -12.24 -21.01 11.04
CA GLU A 12 -10.90 -20.63 10.60
C GLU A 12 -10.06 -21.90 10.47
N PRO A 13 -9.30 -22.09 9.38
CA PRO A 13 -8.33 -23.19 9.34
C PRO A 13 -7.35 -23.02 10.50
N PRO A 14 -6.98 -24.11 11.20
CA PRO A 14 -6.04 -24.04 12.31
C PRO A 14 -4.71 -23.44 11.84
N ILE A 15 -4.11 -22.60 12.69
CA ILE A 15 -2.78 -22.06 12.43
C ILE A 15 -1.78 -23.22 12.49
N ASP A 16 -1.18 -23.53 11.36
CA ASP A 16 -0.13 -24.54 11.28
C ASP A 16 1.12 -24.05 12.02
N SER A 17 1.45 -24.78 13.10
CA SER A 17 2.54 -24.50 14.02
C SER A 17 3.86 -25.05 13.49
N GLY A 18 4.87 -24.19 13.34
CA GLY A 18 6.20 -24.61 12.89
C GLY A 18 7.12 -23.45 12.54
N LYS A 19 8.43 -23.74 12.46
CA LYS A 19 9.43 -22.80 11.95
C LYS A 19 9.39 -22.78 10.43
N ARG A 20 9.40 -21.59 9.84
CA ARG A 20 9.38 -21.38 8.39
C ARG A 20 10.46 -20.41 7.98
N LEU A 21 11.20 -20.76 6.93
CA LEU A 21 12.18 -19.89 6.28
C LEU A 21 11.56 -19.20 5.06
N ILE A 22 11.64 -17.88 5.02
CA ILE A 22 11.19 -17.03 3.90
C ILE A 22 12.45 -16.42 3.28
N ARG A 23 12.69 -16.69 2.00
CA ARG A 23 13.85 -16.16 1.26
C ARG A 23 13.42 -15.06 0.30
N ALA A 24 14.27 -14.04 0.14
CA ALA A 24 14.16 -13.12 -0.98
C ALA A 24 14.32 -13.91 -2.30
N GLY A 25 13.47 -13.62 -3.29
CA GLY A 25 13.56 -14.25 -4.60
C GLY A 25 14.86 -13.89 -5.33
N ASP A 26 15.34 -14.80 -6.18
CA ASP A 26 16.59 -14.61 -6.95
C ASP A 26 16.42 -13.47 -7.97
N ASP A 27 16.95 -12.29 -7.62
CA ASP A 27 16.94 -11.11 -8.47
C ASP A 27 18.02 -11.24 -9.57
N GLY A 28 17.85 -12.16 -10.53
CA GLY A 28 18.62 -12.17 -11.78
C GLY A 28 18.61 -10.77 -12.42
N GLY A 29 19.72 -10.05 -12.38
CA GLY A 29 19.75 -8.60 -12.61
C GLY A 29 19.13 -8.19 -13.95
N THR A 30 18.13 -7.30 -13.92
CA THR A 30 17.78 -6.53 -15.11
C THR A 30 18.76 -5.37 -15.22
N THR A 31 19.23 -5.15 -16.44
CA THR A 31 20.26 -4.15 -16.71
C THR A 31 19.67 -2.75 -16.55
N LEU A 32 20.52 -1.74 -16.33
CA LEU A 32 20.16 -0.31 -16.45
C LEU A 32 19.36 -0.01 -17.74
N PHE A 33 19.55 -0.83 -18.77
CA PHE A 33 18.83 -0.79 -20.05
C PHE A 33 17.32 -1.07 -19.91
N ASP A 34 16.91 -2.03 -19.06
CA ASP A 34 15.48 -2.32 -18.84
C ASP A 34 14.77 -1.19 -18.08
N ARG A 35 15.50 -0.50 -17.20
CA ARG A 35 15.02 0.69 -16.46
C ARG A 35 14.89 1.93 -17.35
N LEU A 36 15.73 2.07 -18.38
CA LEU A 36 15.69 3.20 -19.33
C LEU A 36 14.84 2.93 -20.59
N ALA A 37 14.60 1.66 -20.96
CA ALA A 37 13.91 1.30 -22.20
C ALA A 37 12.47 1.82 -22.28
N TRP A 38 11.80 2.09 -21.14
CA TRP A 38 10.48 2.73 -21.15
C TRP A 38 10.53 4.24 -21.39
N ARG A 39 11.65 4.92 -21.10
CA ARG A 39 11.79 6.39 -21.14
C ARG A 39 12.17 6.94 -22.51
N LEU A 40 12.71 6.10 -23.41
CA LEU A 40 13.30 6.53 -24.69
C LEU A 40 12.51 6.10 -25.93
N ARG A 41 11.18 5.93 -25.84
CA ARG A 41 10.38 5.44 -26.98
C ARG A 41 9.39 6.46 -27.54
N ARG A 42 9.47 6.63 -28.86
CA ARG A 42 8.50 7.37 -29.68
C ARG A 42 7.17 6.60 -29.70
N PHE A 43 6.13 7.20 -29.14
CA PHE A 43 4.77 6.67 -29.21
C PHE A 43 4.20 6.93 -30.60
N SER A 44 3.79 5.87 -31.31
CA SER A 44 2.96 6.00 -32.51
C SER A 44 1.55 5.51 -32.21
N LEU A 45 0.55 6.29 -32.61
CA LEU A 45 -0.85 5.90 -32.44
C LEU A 45 -1.17 4.70 -33.35
N PRO A 46 -1.86 3.67 -32.82
CA PRO A 46 -2.32 2.57 -33.66
C PRO A 46 -3.42 3.04 -34.62
N ALA A 47 -3.27 2.77 -35.91
CA ALA A 47 -4.25 3.16 -36.93
C ALA A 47 -5.63 2.50 -36.68
N LEU A 48 -6.69 3.32 -36.58
CA LEU A 48 -8.09 2.87 -36.60
C LEU A 48 -8.53 2.63 -38.05
N GLY A 49 -8.74 1.36 -38.42
CA GLY A 49 -9.40 1.02 -39.67
C GLY A 49 -10.84 1.55 -39.70
N ARG A 50 -11.36 1.85 -40.90
CA ARG A 50 -12.76 2.27 -41.12
C ARG A 50 -13.71 1.14 -40.71
N ARG A 51 -14.38 1.28 -39.56
CA ARG A 51 -15.50 0.43 -39.13
C ARG A 51 -16.61 1.31 -38.53
N ALA A 52 -17.79 0.71 -38.36
CA ALA A 52 -18.99 1.30 -37.75
C ALA A 52 -18.70 2.14 -36.50
N PRO A 53 -19.53 3.15 -36.18
CA PRO A 53 -19.29 4.05 -35.05
C PRO A 53 -19.11 3.25 -33.75
N LEU A 54 -18.04 3.55 -33.03
CA LEU A 54 -17.75 2.95 -31.73
C LEU A 54 -18.87 3.34 -30.75
N LYS A 55 -19.36 2.37 -29.97
CA LYS A 55 -20.32 2.62 -28.88
C LYS A 55 -20.00 1.74 -27.68
N LEU A 56 -20.46 2.17 -26.51
CA LEU A 56 -20.53 1.33 -25.33
C LEU A 56 -21.77 0.42 -25.46
N VAL A 57 -21.58 -0.89 -25.24
CA VAL A 57 -22.67 -1.86 -25.19
C VAL A 57 -23.26 -2.01 -23.78
N ALA A 58 -22.48 -1.62 -22.77
CA ALA A 58 -22.87 -1.60 -21.37
C ALA A 58 -22.15 -0.47 -20.64
N VAL A 59 -22.68 -0.07 -19.48
CA VAL A 59 -22.08 0.92 -18.58
C VAL A 59 -21.97 0.31 -17.19
N PRO A 60 -20.76 -0.03 -16.72
CA PRO A 60 -20.59 -0.53 -15.36
C PRO A 60 -20.92 0.52 -14.32
N LYS A 61 -21.43 0.08 -13.17
CA LYS A 61 -21.59 0.94 -11.99
C LYS A 61 -20.42 0.70 -11.06
N ASP A 62 -19.53 1.67 -10.92
CA ASP A 62 -18.44 1.60 -9.94
C ASP A 62 -19.03 1.36 -8.53
N PRO A 63 -18.68 0.24 -7.87
CA PRO A 63 -19.30 -0.13 -6.61
C PRO A 63 -18.64 0.55 -5.40
N VAL A 64 -17.50 1.22 -5.59
CA VAL A 64 -16.76 1.87 -4.51
C VAL A 64 -17.27 3.30 -4.31
N ALA A 65 -17.67 3.63 -3.09
CA ALA A 65 -18.13 4.98 -2.76
C ALA A 65 -17.01 6.03 -2.90
N GLY A 66 -17.35 7.19 -3.46
CA GLY A 66 -16.44 8.32 -3.63
C GLY A 66 -16.26 9.23 -2.44
N ASP A 67 -15.34 10.18 -2.56
CA ASP A 67 -15.20 11.28 -1.63
C ASP A 67 -16.13 12.43 -1.98
N LYS A 68 -17.21 12.56 -1.20
CA LYS A 68 -18.20 13.62 -1.38
C LYS A 68 -17.59 15.03 -1.25
N ALA A 69 -16.68 15.26 -0.30
CA ALA A 69 -16.07 16.57 -0.10
C ALA A 69 -15.17 16.96 -1.29
N ALA A 70 -14.38 16.00 -1.81
CA ALA A 70 -13.61 16.21 -3.02
C ALA A 70 -14.49 16.47 -4.25
N GLY A 71 -15.63 15.78 -4.35
CA GLY A 71 -16.63 16.01 -5.40
C GLY A 71 -17.29 17.38 -5.32
N GLU A 72 -17.63 17.85 -4.13
CA GLU A 72 -18.21 19.19 -3.91
C GLU A 72 -17.24 20.29 -4.30
N ALA A 73 -15.96 20.15 -3.96
CA ALA A 73 -14.92 21.07 -4.41
C ALA A 73 -14.81 21.08 -5.94
N LEU A 74 -14.86 19.91 -6.59
CA LEU A 74 -14.84 19.81 -8.05
C LEU A 74 -16.03 20.53 -8.66
N MET A 75 -17.23 20.36 -8.08
CA MET A 75 -18.43 21.08 -8.51
C MET A 75 -18.30 22.61 -8.37
N GLN A 76 -17.51 23.07 -7.41
CA GLN A 76 -17.12 24.48 -7.22
C GLN A 76 -15.95 24.93 -8.10
N GLY A 77 -15.41 24.05 -8.94
CA GLY A 77 -14.33 24.37 -9.89
C GLY A 77 -12.92 24.21 -9.35
N ALA A 78 -12.74 23.48 -8.25
CA ALA A 78 -11.43 23.19 -7.68
C ALA A 78 -11.21 21.68 -7.45
N LEU A 79 -10.04 21.18 -7.77
CA LEU A 79 -9.61 19.85 -7.36
C LEU A 79 -8.98 19.94 -5.96
N LEU A 80 -9.40 19.08 -5.04
CA LEU A 80 -8.71 18.94 -3.75
C LEU A 80 -7.49 18.05 -3.90
N HIS A 81 -6.34 18.52 -3.43
CA HIS A 81 -5.11 17.76 -3.38
C HIS A 81 -4.33 18.15 -2.12
N ARG A 82 -4.20 17.23 -1.17
CA ARG A 82 -3.43 17.42 0.09
C ARG A 82 -3.79 18.69 0.88
N GLY A 83 -5.09 18.97 0.98
CA GLY A 83 -5.60 20.19 1.63
C GLY A 83 -5.67 21.41 0.70
N ASP A 84 -4.91 21.42 -0.40
CA ASP A 84 -4.95 22.51 -1.37
C ASP A 84 -6.17 22.42 -2.30
N ARG A 85 -6.67 23.59 -2.69
CA ARG A 85 -7.73 23.76 -3.69
C ARG A 85 -7.13 24.26 -4.98
N ILE A 86 -6.93 23.37 -5.95
CA ILE A 86 -6.35 23.69 -7.25
C ILE A 86 -7.47 24.08 -8.22
N PRO A 87 -7.55 25.33 -8.70
CA PRO A 87 -8.59 25.72 -9.66
C PRO A 87 -8.46 24.92 -10.95
N VAL A 88 -9.53 24.24 -11.35
CA VAL A 88 -9.55 23.34 -12.53
C VAL A 88 -9.19 24.09 -13.81
N GLU A 89 -9.59 25.35 -13.92
CA GLU A 89 -9.29 26.22 -15.06
C GLU A 89 -7.81 26.57 -15.21
N ARG A 90 -7.01 26.40 -14.16
CA ARG A 90 -5.55 26.63 -14.17
C ARG A 90 -4.76 25.37 -14.51
N ILE A 91 -5.43 24.23 -14.68
CA ILE A 91 -4.77 22.96 -15.01
C ILE A 91 -4.44 22.96 -16.50
N ASP A 92 -3.15 23.08 -16.81
CA ASP A 92 -2.62 22.82 -18.13
C ASP A 92 -2.31 21.33 -18.28
N PHE A 93 -3.19 20.60 -18.97
CA PHE A 93 -3.03 19.17 -19.20
C PHE A 93 -1.82 18.83 -20.06
N ALA A 94 -1.31 19.75 -20.89
CA ALA A 94 -0.11 19.51 -21.69
C ALA A 94 1.19 19.61 -20.87
N ARG A 95 1.13 20.25 -19.68
CA ARG A 95 2.29 20.53 -18.82
C ARG A 95 2.19 19.88 -17.44
N THR A 96 1.69 18.64 -17.37
CA THR A 96 1.59 17.91 -16.10
C THR A 96 2.92 17.37 -15.57
N GLY A 97 4.01 17.46 -16.33
CA GLY A 97 5.35 17.05 -15.89
C GLY A 97 5.93 17.90 -14.75
N ASP A 98 5.42 19.11 -14.56
CA ASP A 98 5.82 20.04 -13.49
C ASP A 98 4.98 19.84 -12.20
N MET A 99 3.96 18.95 -12.23
CA MET A 99 3.06 18.69 -11.11
C MET A 99 3.56 17.53 -10.24
N PRO A 100 3.16 17.46 -8.94
CA PRO A 100 3.33 16.26 -8.14
C PRO A 100 2.79 15.01 -8.86
N ARG A 101 3.53 13.91 -8.79
CA ARG A 101 3.25 12.67 -9.52
C ARG A 101 1.88 12.09 -9.19
N ASP A 102 1.48 12.12 -7.92
CA ASP A 102 0.19 11.62 -7.47
C ASP A 102 -0.98 12.48 -7.99
N LEU A 103 -0.78 13.80 -8.08
CA LEU A 103 -1.72 14.71 -8.72
C LEU A 103 -1.83 14.42 -10.22
N ALA A 104 -0.70 14.31 -10.92
CA ALA A 104 -0.68 13.99 -12.34
C ALA A 104 -1.38 12.64 -12.63
N ASP A 105 -1.06 11.60 -11.85
CA ASP A 105 -1.69 10.27 -11.97
C ASP A 105 -3.20 10.33 -11.67
N ARG A 106 -3.63 11.12 -10.67
CA ARG A 106 -5.06 11.33 -10.38
C ARG A 106 -5.79 12.01 -11.55
N LEU A 107 -5.15 12.99 -12.19
CA LEU A 107 -5.70 13.68 -13.36
C LEU A 107 -5.79 12.76 -14.58
N HIS A 108 -4.70 12.06 -14.93
CA HIS A 108 -4.64 11.19 -16.11
C HIS A 108 -5.43 9.88 -15.98
N GLY A 109 -5.62 9.39 -14.75
CA GLY A 109 -6.40 8.19 -14.43
C GLY A 109 -7.89 8.44 -14.19
N PHE A 110 -8.32 9.71 -14.07
CA PHE A 110 -9.73 10.11 -13.91
C PHE A 110 -10.46 9.56 -12.68
N ALA A 111 -9.72 9.18 -11.63
CA ALA A 111 -10.33 8.66 -10.40
C ALA A 111 -11.27 9.67 -9.72
N TRP A 112 -11.07 10.96 -9.98
CA TRP A 112 -11.93 12.06 -9.51
C TRP A 112 -13.37 12.00 -10.04
N LEU A 113 -13.66 11.22 -11.10
CA LEU A 113 -15.03 11.00 -11.57
C LEU A 113 -15.89 10.27 -10.52
N ARG A 114 -15.28 9.43 -9.69
CA ARG A 114 -15.97 8.82 -8.54
C ARG A 114 -16.37 9.85 -7.51
N ASP A 115 -15.49 10.79 -7.23
CA ASP A 115 -15.74 11.85 -6.25
C ASP A 115 -16.85 12.78 -6.73
N ILE A 116 -16.82 13.20 -8.01
CA ILE A 116 -17.87 14.08 -8.55
C ILE A 116 -19.25 13.42 -8.54
N ALA A 117 -19.33 12.12 -8.82
CA ALA A 117 -20.56 11.35 -8.78
C ALA A 117 -21.10 11.13 -7.35
N ALA A 118 -20.22 11.15 -6.34
CA ALA A 118 -20.63 11.12 -4.94
C ALA A 118 -21.24 12.44 -4.46
N ALA A 119 -20.91 13.56 -5.12
CA ALA A 119 -21.35 14.89 -4.75
C ALA A 119 -22.56 15.41 -5.52
N ALA A 120 -22.73 15.02 -6.79
CA ALA A 120 -23.76 15.57 -7.66
C ALA A 120 -24.31 14.54 -8.65
N THR A 121 -25.59 14.69 -9.01
CA THR A 121 -26.21 13.88 -10.06
C THR A 121 -25.59 14.18 -11.43
N ARG A 122 -25.76 13.25 -12.38
CA ARG A 122 -25.29 13.44 -13.76
C ARG A 122 -25.77 14.76 -14.37
N GLU A 123 -27.04 15.14 -14.15
CA GLU A 123 -27.64 16.35 -14.74
C GLU A 123 -26.89 17.62 -14.31
N ARG A 124 -26.36 17.63 -13.08
CA ARG A 124 -25.62 18.76 -12.53
C ARG A 124 -24.13 18.71 -12.86
N ALA A 125 -23.55 17.51 -12.93
CA ALA A 125 -22.10 17.33 -13.05
C ALA A 125 -21.61 17.17 -14.50
N SER A 126 -22.44 16.68 -15.43
CA SER A 126 -22.00 16.30 -16.78
C SER A 126 -21.29 17.43 -17.52
N LYS A 127 -21.86 18.64 -17.56
CA LYS A 127 -21.24 19.78 -18.25
C LYS A 127 -19.82 20.08 -17.73
N ARG A 128 -19.60 19.91 -16.42
CA ARG A 128 -18.29 20.17 -15.82
C ARG A 128 -17.32 19.04 -16.12
N SER A 129 -17.74 17.79 -15.94
CA SER A 129 -16.92 16.62 -16.25
C SER A 129 -16.50 16.59 -17.72
N GLU A 130 -17.43 16.89 -18.63
CA GLU A 130 -17.20 16.95 -20.07
C GLU A 130 -16.17 18.02 -20.44
N ARG A 131 -16.25 19.22 -19.85
CA ARG A 131 -15.24 20.27 -20.09
C ARG A 131 -13.84 19.86 -19.67
N ILE A 132 -13.71 19.12 -18.57
CA ILE A 132 -12.40 18.60 -18.10
C ILE A 132 -11.89 17.53 -19.08
N VAL A 133 -12.76 16.61 -19.51
CA VAL A 133 -12.41 15.58 -20.49
C VAL A 133 -12.03 16.19 -21.84
N GLU A 134 -12.75 17.21 -22.30
CA GLU A 134 -12.47 17.94 -23.54
C GLU A 134 -11.10 18.61 -23.49
N ALA A 135 -10.79 19.34 -22.41
CA ALA A 135 -9.48 19.94 -22.21
C ALA A 135 -8.35 18.89 -22.19
N TRP A 136 -8.60 17.74 -21.54
CA TRP A 136 -7.64 16.64 -21.52
C TRP A 136 -7.46 16.01 -22.91
N LEU A 137 -8.54 15.82 -23.68
CA LEU A 137 -8.51 15.28 -25.05
C LEU A 137 -7.77 16.21 -26.01
N ALA A 138 -7.93 17.52 -25.86
CA ALA A 138 -7.18 18.50 -26.65
C ALA A 138 -5.66 18.34 -26.45
N ALA A 139 -5.22 18.04 -25.22
CA ALA A 139 -3.81 17.81 -24.91
C ALA A 139 -3.32 16.40 -25.33
N HIS A 140 -4.11 15.35 -25.09
CA HIS A 140 -3.61 13.96 -25.12
C HIS A 140 -4.35 13.00 -26.07
N GLY A 141 -5.44 13.43 -26.70
CA GLY A 141 -6.32 12.57 -27.49
C GLY A 141 -5.66 12.02 -28.75
N ASP A 142 -4.92 12.86 -29.47
CA ASP A 142 -4.14 12.50 -30.67
C ASP A 142 -2.62 12.68 -30.47
N HIS A 143 -2.19 13.04 -29.26
CA HIS A 143 -0.78 13.26 -28.90
C HIS A 143 -0.38 12.36 -27.73
N PRO A 144 0.05 11.10 -27.99
CA PRO A 144 0.43 10.20 -26.91
C PRO A 144 1.69 10.68 -26.19
N ALA A 145 1.54 11.03 -24.91
CA ALA A 145 2.60 11.51 -24.04
C ALA A 145 2.54 10.85 -22.65
N GLU A 146 3.71 10.68 -22.03
CA GLU A 146 3.82 10.27 -20.63
C GLU A 146 3.65 11.48 -19.70
N PRO A 147 3.05 11.32 -18.50
CA PRO A 147 2.54 10.08 -17.93
C PRO A 147 1.09 9.74 -18.36
N ALA A 148 0.47 10.50 -19.26
CA ALA A 148 -0.94 10.33 -19.63
C ALA A 148 -1.26 8.98 -20.29
N TRP A 149 -0.32 8.46 -21.09
CA TRP A 149 -0.42 7.19 -21.81
C TRP A 149 0.32 6.03 -21.13
N ARG A 150 0.87 6.24 -19.92
CA ARG A 150 1.45 5.14 -19.12
C ARG A 150 0.42 4.01 -18.97
N PRO A 151 0.77 2.72 -19.15
CA PRO A 151 -0.22 1.65 -19.21
C PRO A 151 -1.15 1.54 -17.99
N ASP A 152 -0.66 1.85 -16.78
CA ASP A 152 -1.48 1.92 -15.56
C ASP A 152 -2.47 3.09 -15.59
N ASN A 153 -2.04 4.31 -15.95
CA ASN A 153 -2.92 5.47 -16.11
C ASN A 153 -3.95 5.25 -17.24
N ALA A 154 -3.54 4.66 -18.35
CA ALA A 154 -4.40 4.27 -19.45
C ALA A 154 -5.46 3.23 -19.04
N GLY A 155 -5.04 2.17 -18.33
CA GLY A 155 -5.96 1.16 -17.81
C GLY A 155 -6.96 1.74 -16.80
N ARG A 156 -6.47 2.55 -15.86
CA ARG A 156 -7.30 3.24 -14.87
C ARG A 156 -8.31 4.16 -15.54
N ARG A 157 -7.88 4.95 -16.52
CA ARG A 157 -8.77 5.84 -17.28
C ARG A 157 -9.88 5.08 -17.98
N ILE A 158 -9.62 3.91 -18.57
CA ILE A 158 -10.68 3.10 -19.17
C ILE A 158 -11.69 2.65 -18.12
N LEU A 159 -11.24 2.18 -16.95
CA LEU A 159 -12.15 1.77 -15.86
C LEU A 159 -13.07 2.93 -15.46
N PHE A 160 -12.52 4.13 -15.21
CA PHE A 160 -13.31 5.29 -14.82
C PHE A 160 -14.16 5.84 -15.97
N TRP A 161 -13.66 5.96 -17.19
CA TRP A 161 -14.44 6.50 -18.31
C TRP A 161 -15.61 5.60 -18.69
N THR A 162 -15.44 4.28 -18.60
CA THR A 162 -16.54 3.34 -18.88
C THR A 162 -17.58 3.37 -17.76
N ALA A 163 -17.16 3.38 -16.49
CA ALA A 163 -18.09 3.41 -15.35
C ALA A 163 -18.83 4.75 -15.20
N TYR A 164 -18.17 5.86 -15.53
CA TYR A 164 -18.73 7.22 -15.45
C TYR A 164 -19.08 7.79 -16.82
N ALA A 165 -19.29 6.93 -17.83
CA ALA A 165 -19.79 7.31 -19.13
C ALA A 165 -21.02 8.26 -19.08
N PRO A 166 -22.02 8.06 -18.19
CA PRO A 166 -23.14 8.99 -18.08
C PRO A 166 -22.74 10.43 -17.70
N TYR A 167 -21.61 10.61 -17.02
CA TYR A 167 -21.09 11.93 -16.66
C TYR A 167 -20.28 12.57 -17.78
N ILE A 168 -19.71 11.80 -18.71
CA ILE A 168 -18.78 12.30 -19.72
C ILE A 168 -19.25 12.13 -21.17
N LEU A 169 -20.39 11.48 -21.41
CA LEU A 169 -20.96 11.23 -22.74
C LEU A 169 -22.42 11.73 -22.87
N SER A 170 -22.88 12.59 -21.95
CA SER A 170 -24.25 13.14 -21.97
C SER A 170 -24.40 14.36 -22.90
N SER A 171 -23.29 14.95 -23.37
CA SER A 171 -23.26 16.07 -24.30
C SER A 171 -24.07 15.79 -25.58
N ARG A 172 -24.73 16.82 -26.11
CA ARG A 172 -25.40 16.78 -27.42
C ARG A 172 -24.43 16.91 -28.59
N ASP A 173 -23.18 17.31 -28.35
CA ASP A 173 -22.14 17.39 -29.38
C ASP A 173 -21.67 15.99 -29.83
N ALA A 174 -21.98 15.63 -31.08
CA ALA A 174 -21.60 14.37 -31.67
C ALA A 174 -20.08 14.25 -31.92
N VAL A 175 -19.38 15.36 -32.16
CA VAL A 175 -17.94 15.39 -32.40
C VAL A 175 -17.20 15.03 -31.11
N TYR A 176 -17.54 15.69 -30.01
CA TYR A 176 -17.00 15.37 -28.68
C TYR A 176 -17.26 13.90 -28.30
N ARG A 177 -18.51 13.40 -28.41
CA ARG A 177 -18.82 12.00 -28.09
C ARG A 177 -18.00 11.02 -28.94
N ALA A 178 -17.85 11.30 -30.23
CA ALA A 178 -17.03 10.49 -31.13
C ALA A 178 -15.55 10.53 -30.73
N ALA A 179 -15.02 11.67 -30.28
CA ALA A 179 -13.64 11.81 -29.81
C ALA A 179 -13.37 10.99 -28.54
N VAL A 180 -14.27 11.02 -27.55
CA VAL A 180 -14.17 10.21 -26.32
C VAL A 180 -14.15 8.72 -26.66
N LEU A 181 -15.08 8.26 -27.50
CA LEU A 181 -15.19 6.84 -27.89
C LEU A 181 -14.01 6.39 -28.76
N LYS A 182 -13.53 7.24 -29.68
CA LYS A 182 -12.31 7.03 -30.45
C LYS A 182 -11.12 6.84 -29.52
N HIS A 183 -10.97 7.70 -28.51
CA HIS A 183 -9.86 7.63 -27.55
C HIS A 183 -9.89 6.35 -26.71
N LEU A 184 -11.06 5.89 -26.26
CA LEU A 184 -11.20 4.61 -25.59
C LEU A 184 -10.66 3.46 -26.46
N ALA A 185 -11.05 3.41 -27.74
CA ALA A 185 -10.57 2.37 -28.65
C ALA A 185 -9.07 2.47 -28.95
N LEU A 186 -8.51 3.68 -29.04
CA LEU A 186 -7.06 3.88 -29.17
C LEU A 186 -6.31 3.39 -27.92
N THR A 187 -6.80 3.75 -26.74
CA THR A 187 -6.21 3.36 -25.46
C THR A 187 -6.25 1.84 -25.28
N THR A 188 -7.37 1.19 -25.61
CA THR A 188 -7.48 -0.29 -25.61
C THR A 188 -6.39 -0.96 -26.46
N ARG A 189 -6.14 -0.45 -27.67
CA ARG A 189 -5.10 -1.01 -28.57
C ARG A 189 -3.69 -0.71 -28.12
N HIS A 190 -3.49 0.43 -27.46
CA HIS A 190 -2.23 0.77 -26.82
C HIS A 190 -1.92 -0.24 -25.69
N LEU A 191 -2.89 -0.52 -24.82
CA LEU A 191 -2.73 -1.48 -23.73
C LEU A 191 -2.48 -2.90 -24.22
N ASP A 192 -3.14 -3.32 -25.30
CA ASP A 192 -2.97 -4.64 -25.91
C ASP A 192 -1.51 -4.95 -26.32
N LYS A 193 -0.68 -3.91 -26.50
CA LYS A 193 0.76 -4.02 -26.80
C LYS A 193 1.67 -3.58 -25.66
N GLY A 194 1.11 -2.92 -24.63
CA GLY A 194 1.84 -2.15 -23.63
C GLY A 194 1.69 -2.66 -22.20
N ALA A 195 0.62 -3.39 -21.86
CA ALA A 195 0.30 -3.78 -20.50
C ALA A 195 1.42 -4.60 -19.83
N ASP A 196 1.97 -5.60 -20.53
CA ASP A 196 3.05 -6.46 -20.01
C ASP A 196 4.40 -5.73 -19.84
N ARG A 197 4.55 -4.51 -20.38
CA ARG A 197 5.77 -3.70 -20.20
C ARG A 197 5.88 -3.11 -18.80
N MET A 198 4.77 -3.01 -18.08
CA MET A 198 4.80 -2.61 -16.67
C MET A 198 5.49 -3.72 -15.87
N PRO A 199 6.30 -3.42 -14.84
CA PRO A 199 6.80 -4.44 -13.93
C PRO A 199 5.63 -5.15 -13.20
N PRO A 200 5.83 -6.37 -12.66
CA PRO A 200 4.82 -6.99 -11.81
C PRO A 200 4.45 -6.08 -10.64
N GLY A 201 3.17 -6.03 -10.30
CA GLY A 201 2.60 -5.13 -9.31
C GLY A 201 1.28 -4.49 -9.77
N LEU A 202 0.78 -3.55 -8.97
CA LEU A 202 -0.52 -2.90 -9.18
C LEU A 202 -0.67 -2.29 -10.58
N GLY A 203 0.37 -1.63 -11.10
CA GLY A 203 0.31 -0.95 -12.39
C GLY A 203 0.02 -1.90 -13.56
N ARG A 204 0.67 -3.06 -13.58
CA ARG A 204 0.43 -4.10 -14.60
C ARG A 204 -0.98 -4.68 -14.48
N VAL A 205 -1.43 -4.97 -13.25
CA VAL A 205 -2.79 -5.46 -13.01
C VAL A 205 -3.83 -4.44 -13.46
N THR A 206 -3.64 -3.16 -13.15
CA THR A 206 -4.54 -2.07 -13.55
C THR A 206 -4.62 -1.91 -15.07
N ALA A 207 -3.49 -2.03 -15.77
CA ALA A 207 -3.43 -2.00 -17.22
C ALA A 207 -4.26 -3.13 -17.85
N TRP A 208 -4.09 -4.37 -17.38
CA TRP A 208 -4.87 -5.51 -17.86
C TRP A 208 -6.34 -5.44 -17.44
N ALA A 209 -6.65 -4.97 -16.23
CA ALA A 209 -8.03 -4.77 -15.78
C ALA A 209 -8.78 -3.77 -16.67
N GLY A 210 -8.14 -2.65 -17.03
CA GLY A 210 -8.72 -1.69 -17.99
C GLY A 210 -8.94 -2.31 -19.37
N LEU A 211 -7.98 -3.11 -19.87
CA LEU A 211 -8.13 -3.81 -21.14
C LEU A 211 -9.30 -4.81 -21.12
N THR A 212 -9.42 -5.62 -20.06
CA THR A 212 -10.53 -6.56 -19.85
C THR A 212 -11.87 -5.83 -19.76
N ALA A 213 -11.96 -4.76 -18.95
CA ALA A 213 -13.16 -3.94 -18.87
C ALA A 213 -13.57 -3.39 -20.24
N SER A 214 -12.61 -2.92 -21.05
CA SER A 214 -12.89 -2.45 -22.41
C SER A 214 -13.42 -3.56 -23.33
N ALA A 215 -12.93 -4.79 -23.19
CA ALA A 215 -13.39 -5.93 -23.99
C ALA A 215 -14.83 -6.33 -23.65
N LEU A 216 -15.24 -6.14 -22.39
CA LEU A 216 -16.59 -6.42 -21.90
C LEU A 216 -17.62 -5.37 -22.36
N VAL A 217 -17.24 -4.09 -22.38
CA VAL A 217 -18.21 -2.98 -22.48
C VAL A 217 -18.16 -2.19 -23.79
N LEU A 218 -17.12 -2.35 -24.62
CA LEU A 218 -17.05 -1.72 -25.94
C LEU A 218 -17.57 -2.63 -27.05
N GLN A 219 -18.26 -2.03 -28.04
CA GLN A 219 -18.71 -2.76 -29.23
C GLN A 219 -17.54 -3.44 -29.95
N GLY A 220 -17.71 -4.73 -30.23
CA GLY A 220 -16.68 -5.56 -30.89
C GLY A 220 -15.51 -5.95 -29.97
N GLY A 221 -15.62 -5.71 -28.66
CA GLY A 221 -14.63 -6.09 -27.66
C GLY A 221 -14.55 -7.58 -27.38
N ALA A 222 -15.67 -8.32 -27.54
CA ALA A 222 -15.78 -9.75 -27.20
C ALA A 222 -14.69 -10.64 -27.84
N VAL A 223 -14.26 -10.33 -29.08
CA VAL A 223 -13.19 -11.07 -29.77
C VAL A 223 -11.82 -10.96 -29.08
N ARG A 224 -11.65 -10.03 -28.14
CA ARG A 224 -10.43 -9.80 -27.36
C ARG A 224 -10.53 -10.28 -25.93
N LEU A 225 -11.71 -10.67 -25.46
CA LEU A 225 -11.97 -10.97 -24.04
C LEU A 225 -11.04 -12.07 -23.53
N GLY A 226 -10.99 -13.23 -24.18
CA GLY A 226 -10.13 -14.34 -23.74
C GLY A 226 -8.63 -13.98 -23.67
N ARG A 227 -8.13 -13.14 -24.58
CA ARG A 227 -6.75 -12.62 -24.51
C ARG A 227 -6.55 -11.67 -23.33
N ALA A 228 -7.51 -10.78 -23.09
CA ALA A 228 -7.48 -9.84 -21.98
C ALA A 228 -7.51 -10.57 -20.63
N GLU A 229 -8.36 -11.58 -20.50
CA GLU A 229 -8.45 -12.44 -19.31
C GLU A 229 -7.17 -13.23 -19.06
N ALA A 230 -6.64 -13.89 -20.09
CA ALA A 230 -5.38 -14.61 -19.96
C ALA A 230 -4.23 -13.68 -19.55
N GLY A 231 -4.20 -12.44 -20.07
CA GLY A 231 -3.24 -11.42 -19.66
C GLY A 231 -3.41 -10.98 -18.21
N LEU A 232 -4.65 -10.74 -17.78
CA LEU A 232 -4.97 -10.39 -16.40
C LEU A 232 -4.59 -11.49 -15.42
N VAL A 233 -4.92 -12.75 -15.70
CA VAL A 233 -4.57 -13.90 -14.85
C VAL A 233 -3.04 -14.01 -14.71
N ARG A 234 -2.28 -13.88 -15.80
CA ARG A 234 -0.81 -13.83 -15.72
C ARG A 234 -0.31 -12.64 -14.91
N ALA A 235 -0.91 -11.47 -15.07
CA ALA A 235 -0.52 -10.29 -14.32
C ALA A 235 -0.78 -10.46 -12.82
N LEU A 236 -1.92 -11.04 -12.42
CA LEU A 236 -2.25 -11.36 -11.04
C LEU A 236 -1.25 -12.38 -10.47
N GLY A 237 -1.01 -13.50 -11.16
CA GLY A 237 -0.07 -14.52 -10.69
C GLY A 237 1.38 -14.05 -10.58
N ALA A 238 1.78 -13.02 -11.34
CA ALA A 238 3.11 -12.41 -11.21
C ALA A 238 3.19 -11.31 -10.13
N SER A 239 2.04 -10.78 -9.69
CA SER A 239 1.97 -9.57 -8.84
C SER A 239 1.46 -9.84 -7.43
N LEU A 240 0.86 -11.01 -7.18
CA LEU A 240 0.32 -11.41 -5.89
C LEU A 240 1.06 -12.63 -5.36
N SER A 241 1.27 -12.67 -4.05
CA SER A 241 1.53 -13.91 -3.34
C SER A 241 0.27 -14.77 -3.26
N ASP A 242 0.44 -16.05 -2.92
CA ASP A 242 -0.66 -17.03 -2.82
C ASP A 242 -1.76 -16.63 -1.82
N ASP A 243 -1.43 -15.76 -0.86
CA ASP A 243 -2.37 -15.20 0.13
C ASP A 243 -3.01 -13.86 -0.31
N GLY A 244 -2.80 -13.45 -1.57
CA GLY A 244 -3.42 -12.27 -2.18
C GLY A 244 -2.72 -10.93 -1.91
N GLY A 245 -1.56 -10.94 -1.25
CA GLY A 245 -0.75 -9.75 -1.01
C GLY A 245 0.08 -9.30 -2.22
N LEU A 246 0.11 -8.00 -2.52
CA LEU A 246 0.94 -7.45 -3.60
C LEU A 246 2.44 -7.59 -3.33
N VAL A 247 3.21 -7.86 -4.39
CA VAL A 247 4.69 -7.94 -4.37
C VAL A 247 5.39 -6.67 -3.88
N SER A 248 4.75 -5.49 -3.98
CA SER A 248 5.27 -4.23 -3.43
C SER A 248 5.26 -4.20 -1.90
N ARG A 249 4.51 -5.12 -1.28
CA ARG A 249 4.26 -5.20 0.15
C ARG A 249 3.63 -3.93 0.75
N ALA A 250 3.12 -3.01 -0.07
CA ALA A 250 2.54 -1.74 0.37
C ALA A 250 1.01 -1.84 0.56
N PRO A 251 0.48 -1.67 1.79
CA PRO A 251 -0.97 -1.70 2.03
C PRO A 251 -1.76 -0.66 1.24
N ALA A 252 -1.17 0.51 0.98
CA ALA A 252 -1.80 1.56 0.18
C ALA A 252 -2.05 1.11 -1.27
N GLU A 253 -1.12 0.36 -1.86
CA GLU A 253 -1.33 -0.25 -3.18
C GLU A 253 -2.30 -1.42 -3.11
N GLN A 254 -2.31 -2.18 -2.01
CA GLN A 254 -3.26 -3.26 -1.78
C GLN A 254 -4.70 -2.74 -1.78
N LEU A 255 -4.95 -1.59 -1.16
CA LEU A 255 -6.25 -0.92 -1.22
C LEU A 255 -6.64 -0.57 -2.65
N ALA A 256 -5.72 0.01 -3.42
CA ALA A 256 -5.97 0.37 -4.81
C ALA A 256 -6.20 -0.85 -5.71
N LEU A 257 -5.59 -2.01 -5.40
CA LEU A 257 -5.87 -3.28 -6.07
C LEU A 257 -7.31 -3.72 -5.81
N VAL A 258 -7.76 -3.71 -4.55
CA VAL A 258 -9.15 -4.05 -4.18
C VAL A 258 -10.14 -3.14 -4.92
N GLU A 259 -9.89 -1.83 -4.93
CA GLU A 259 -10.71 -0.86 -5.67
C GLU A 259 -10.74 -1.15 -7.19
N THR A 260 -9.62 -1.58 -7.77
CA THR A 260 -9.49 -1.87 -9.21
C THR A 260 -10.24 -3.15 -9.59
N LEU A 261 -10.06 -4.22 -8.82
CA LEU A 261 -10.74 -5.49 -9.07
C LEU A 261 -12.25 -5.41 -8.79
N ALA A 262 -12.67 -4.61 -7.81
CA ALA A 262 -14.08 -4.33 -7.57
C ALA A 262 -14.75 -3.64 -8.77
N GLN A 263 -14.09 -2.64 -9.36
CA GLN A 263 -14.55 -1.99 -10.60
C GLN A 263 -14.59 -2.96 -11.78
N LEU A 264 -13.56 -3.79 -11.94
CA LEU A 264 -13.53 -4.80 -13.00
C LEU A 264 -14.68 -5.79 -12.87
N ARG A 265 -14.99 -6.26 -11.67
CA ARG A 265 -16.15 -7.11 -11.42
C ARG A 265 -17.46 -6.43 -11.83
N ALA A 266 -17.60 -5.12 -11.59
CA ALA A 266 -18.76 -4.38 -12.07
C ALA A 266 -18.84 -4.33 -13.61
N ALA A 267 -17.70 -4.32 -14.31
CA ALA A 267 -17.65 -4.45 -15.77
C ALA A 267 -18.10 -5.83 -16.26
N TYR A 268 -17.73 -6.91 -15.56
CA TYR A 268 -18.25 -8.26 -15.84
C TYR A 268 -19.77 -8.32 -15.69
N ASN A 269 -20.28 -7.82 -14.56
CA ASN A 269 -21.73 -7.78 -14.30
C ASN A 269 -22.48 -6.99 -15.37
N ALA A 270 -21.97 -5.82 -15.77
CA ALA A 270 -22.59 -4.99 -16.80
C ALA A 270 -22.51 -5.61 -18.20
N GLY A 271 -21.44 -6.37 -18.49
CA GLY A 271 -21.28 -7.14 -19.72
C GLY A 271 -22.02 -8.48 -19.72
N HIS A 272 -22.76 -8.82 -18.65
CA HIS A 272 -23.39 -10.13 -18.46
C HIS A 272 -22.43 -11.32 -18.65
N ALA A 273 -21.20 -11.16 -18.20
CA ALA A 273 -20.16 -12.18 -18.25
C ALA A 273 -19.82 -12.66 -16.83
N GLU A 274 -19.48 -13.95 -16.70
CA GLU A 274 -18.98 -14.50 -15.45
C GLU A 274 -17.56 -14.04 -15.18
N VAL A 275 -17.25 -13.77 -13.91
CA VAL A 275 -15.89 -13.43 -13.49
C VAL A 275 -15.07 -14.73 -13.44
N PRO A 276 -13.90 -14.79 -14.10
CA PRO A 276 -13.03 -15.95 -14.00
C PRO A 276 -12.62 -16.23 -12.54
N GLU A 277 -12.67 -17.49 -12.13
CA GLU A 277 -12.34 -17.93 -10.76
C GLU A 277 -11.00 -17.37 -10.25
N PRO A 278 -9.88 -17.39 -11.01
CA PRO A 278 -8.62 -16.82 -10.53
C PRO A 278 -8.68 -15.30 -10.24
N VAL A 279 -9.59 -14.56 -10.89
CA VAL A 279 -9.79 -13.13 -10.64
C VAL A 279 -10.65 -12.93 -9.38
N ALA A 280 -11.66 -13.77 -9.18
CA ALA A 280 -12.49 -13.76 -7.97
C ALA A 280 -11.66 -14.12 -6.73
N ASP A 281 -10.83 -15.15 -6.80
CA ASP A 281 -9.93 -15.58 -5.74
C ASP A 281 -8.89 -14.51 -5.41
N ALA A 282 -8.30 -13.89 -6.45
CA ALA A 282 -7.38 -12.79 -6.26
C ALA A 282 -8.02 -11.61 -5.53
N LEU A 283 -9.28 -11.26 -5.84
CA LEU A 283 -10.02 -10.22 -5.11
C LEU A 283 -10.28 -10.64 -3.66
N ALA A 284 -10.67 -11.89 -3.43
CA ALA A 284 -10.95 -12.39 -2.08
C ALA A 284 -9.70 -12.38 -1.18
N GLY A 285 -8.59 -12.92 -1.68
CA GLY A 285 -7.29 -12.87 -1.01
C GLY A 285 -6.81 -11.44 -0.79
N ALA A 286 -6.97 -10.58 -1.80
CA ALA A 286 -6.55 -9.18 -1.69
C ALA A 286 -7.26 -8.41 -0.58
N VAL A 287 -8.55 -8.69 -0.37
CA VAL A 287 -9.33 -8.11 0.74
C VAL A 287 -8.86 -8.65 2.08
N GLY A 288 -8.66 -9.96 2.21
CA GLY A 288 -8.15 -10.56 3.45
C GLY A 288 -6.78 -9.99 3.84
N ALA A 289 -5.87 -9.87 2.87
CA ALA A 289 -4.56 -9.27 3.05
C ALA A 289 -4.67 -7.81 3.52
N LEU A 290 -5.44 -6.98 2.82
CA LEU A 290 -5.68 -5.57 3.18
C LEU A 290 -6.11 -5.43 4.66
N LEU A 291 -7.12 -6.22 5.05
CA LEU A 291 -7.67 -6.20 6.41
C LEU A 291 -6.64 -6.64 7.46
N GLY A 292 -5.76 -7.60 7.12
CA GLY A 292 -4.66 -8.04 7.99
C GLY A 292 -3.73 -6.90 8.43
N THR A 293 -3.63 -5.84 7.63
CA THR A 293 -2.78 -4.66 7.91
C THR A 293 -3.52 -3.46 8.50
N THR A 294 -4.77 -3.62 8.94
CA THR A 294 -5.49 -2.55 9.66
C THR A 294 -5.22 -2.61 11.17
N LEU A 295 -5.14 -1.45 11.83
CA LEU A 295 -5.09 -1.37 13.31
C LEU A 295 -6.51 -1.19 13.88
N GLY A 296 -6.63 -1.00 15.19
CA GLY A 296 -7.93 -0.94 15.87
C GLY A 296 -8.74 0.34 15.60
N ASP A 297 -8.14 1.34 14.95
CA ASP A 297 -8.86 2.49 14.35
C ASP A 297 -9.44 2.16 12.97
N GLU A 298 -9.25 0.92 12.49
CA GLU A 298 -9.62 0.42 11.17
C GLU A 298 -8.96 1.18 10.02
N ALA A 299 -7.90 1.97 10.30
CA ALA A 299 -7.05 2.56 9.28
C ALA A 299 -5.83 1.65 9.02
N LEU A 300 -5.16 1.86 7.88
CA LEU A 300 -3.97 1.06 7.55
C LEU A 300 -2.82 1.35 8.53
N SER A 301 -2.02 0.33 8.79
CA SER A 301 -0.67 0.48 9.34
C SER A 301 0.31 0.96 8.27
N SER A 302 1.40 1.60 8.69
CA SER A 302 2.32 2.33 7.80
C SER A 302 3.50 1.46 7.39
N TRP A 303 3.53 1.05 6.12
CA TRP A 303 4.58 0.15 5.60
C TRP A 303 4.98 0.51 4.17
N GLN A 304 6.25 0.26 3.84
CA GLN A 304 6.80 0.31 2.47
C GLN A 304 6.50 1.63 1.75
N GLY A 305 6.67 2.73 2.47
CA GLY A 305 6.42 4.08 1.97
C GLY A 305 4.96 4.55 2.06
N GLY A 306 4.03 3.71 2.53
CA GLY A 306 2.63 4.04 2.75
C GLY A 306 2.36 4.62 4.15
N ASN A 307 1.28 5.40 4.24
CA ASN A 307 0.80 6.05 5.47
C ASN A 307 -0.57 5.49 5.89
N PRO A 308 -1.04 5.82 7.10
CA PRO A 308 -2.37 5.42 7.57
C PRO A 308 -3.49 6.00 6.71
N LEU A 309 -4.13 5.16 5.90
CA LEU A 309 -5.28 5.54 5.10
C LEU A 309 -6.59 5.37 5.87
N SER A 310 -7.51 6.31 5.69
CA SER A 310 -8.73 6.38 6.50
C SER A 310 -9.61 5.12 6.42
N ARG A 311 -10.18 4.77 7.56
CA ARG A 311 -11.24 3.76 7.72
C ARG A 311 -12.34 3.88 6.67
N ARG A 312 -12.81 5.10 6.39
CA ARG A 312 -13.91 5.34 5.44
C ARG A 312 -13.58 4.79 4.05
N ARG A 313 -12.36 5.01 3.57
CA ARG A 313 -11.95 4.55 2.24
C ARG A 313 -11.78 3.04 2.19
N ILE A 314 -11.21 2.45 3.25
CA ILE A 314 -11.10 0.98 3.38
C ILE A 314 -12.49 0.35 3.38
N ALA A 315 -13.43 0.89 4.17
CA ALA A 315 -14.80 0.42 4.22
C ALA A 315 -15.50 0.51 2.86
N ALA A 316 -15.35 1.62 2.14
CA ALA A 316 -15.91 1.78 0.81
C ALA A 316 -15.34 0.76 -0.19
N ALA A 317 -14.04 0.45 -0.11
CA ALA A 317 -13.40 -0.54 -0.97
C ALA A 317 -13.84 -1.98 -0.65
N VAL A 318 -13.94 -2.34 0.63
CA VAL A 318 -14.40 -3.67 1.08
C VAL A 318 -15.87 -3.88 0.77
N GLU A 319 -16.72 -2.88 1.01
CA GLU A 319 -18.13 -2.94 0.65
C GLU A 319 -18.31 -3.05 -0.88
N GLY A 320 -17.60 -2.20 -1.64
CA GLY A 320 -17.64 -2.23 -3.10
C GLY A 320 -17.06 -3.51 -3.71
N SER A 321 -16.09 -4.14 -3.03
CA SER A 321 -15.55 -5.44 -3.43
C SER A 321 -16.52 -6.57 -3.19
N GLY A 322 -17.62 -6.39 -2.43
CA GLY A 322 -18.65 -7.39 -2.14
C GLY A 322 -18.11 -8.72 -1.61
N VAL A 323 -16.85 -8.74 -1.17
CA VAL A 323 -16.19 -9.91 -0.59
C VAL A 323 -16.39 -9.86 0.91
N ARG A 324 -16.72 -11.02 1.48
CA ARG A 324 -16.66 -11.24 2.92
C ARG A 324 -15.39 -12.05 3.20
N ALA A 325 -14.35 -11.39 3.70
CA ALA A 325 -13.09 -12.02 4.07
C ALA A 325 -12.67 -11.56 5.46
N ARG A 326 -11.97 -12.44 6.19
CA ARG A 326 -11.36 -12.11 7.48
C ARG A 326 -9.98 -11.47 7.29
N PRO A 327 -9.53 -10.65 8.25
CA PRO A 327 -8.14 -10.23 8.30
C PRO A 327 -7.21 -11.44 8.28
N LEU A 328 -6.22 -11.44 7.39
CA LEU A 328 -5.19 -12.46 7.44
C LEU A 328 -4.37 -12.29 8.71
N ARG A 329 -4.52 -13.25 9.63
CA ARG A 329 -3.72 -13.31 10.85
C ARG A 329 -2.27 -13.66 10.52
N GLN A 330 -2.07 -14.60 9.61
CA GLN A 330 -0.77 -15.06 9.12
C GLN A 330 -0.71 -14.95 7.59
N ALA A 331 -0.20 -13.83 7.06
CA ALA A 331 0.05 -13.70 5.63
C ALA A 331 1.37 -14.38 5.28
N ARG A 332 1.30 -15.63 4.83
CA ARG A 332 2.46 -16.50 4.57
C ARG A 332 3.32 -16.01 3.42
N GLY A 333 2.73 -15.53 2.33
CA GLY A 333 3.47 -15.02 1.19
C GLY A 333 3.77 -13.52 1.33
N TRP A 334 2.82 -12.74 1.82
CA TRP A 334 2.97 -11.29 1.94
C TRP A 334 3.89 -10.87 3.11
N GLY A 335 3.95 -11.69 4.15
CA GLY A 335 4.89 -11.56 5.26
C GLY A 335 4.40 -10.80 6.48
N TYR A 336 3.22 -10.19 6.44
CA TYR A 336 2.66 -9.50 7.60
C TYR A 336 2.02 -10.49 8.59
N GLN A 337 2.29 -10.28 9.87
CA GLN A 337 1.67 -11.03 10.97
C GLN A 337 0.79 -10.10 11.79
N ARG A 338 -0.45 -10.51 12.01
CA ARG A 338 -1.39 -9.82 12.88
C ARG A 338 -1.60 -10.62 14.16
N LEU A 339 -1.35 -9.98 15.31
CA LEU A 339 -1.71 -10.50 16.63
C LEU A 339 -2.88 -9.68 17.16
N GLU A 340 -3.82 -10.35 17.81
CA GLU A 340 -5.03 -9.71 18.33
C GLU A 340 -5.49 -10.44 19.59
N ALA A 341 -5.71 -9.70 20.67
CA ALA A 341 -6.31 -10.20 21.89
C ALA A 341 -7.13 -9.07 22.53
N ARG A 342 -8.45 -9.29 22.65
CA ARG A 342 -9.40 -8.30 23.15
C ARG A 342 -9.27 -6.97 22.39
N ASN A 343 -8.86 -5.90 23.06
CA ASN A 343 -8.73 -4.58 22.44
C ASN A 343 -7.35 -4.34 21.82
N THR A 344 -6.35 -5.17 22.14
CA THR A 344 -4.98 -4.93 21.69
C THR A 344 -4.72 -5.67 20.39
N LEU A 345 -4.19 -4.93 19.41
CA LEU A 345 -3.97 -5.38 18.05
C LEU A 345 -2.59 -4.91 17.60
N LEU A 346 -1.85 -5.81 16.94
CA LEU A 346 -0.51 -5.55 16.43
C LEU A 346 -0.39 -6.06 14.99
N VAL A 347 0.39 -5.33 14.19
CA VAL A 347 0.83 -5.76 12.84
C VAL A 347 2.35 -5.74 12.81
N LEU A 348 2.97 -6.86 12.44
CA LEU A 348 4.42 -7.07 12.36
C LEU A 348 4.85 -7.36 10.91
N ASP A 349 5.92 -6.72 10.45
CA ASP A 349 6.61 -7.04 9.19
C ASP A 349 7.58 -8.23 9.40
N ALA A 350 7.19 -9.43 8.96
CA ALA A 350 7.98 -10.66 9.11
C ALA A 350 8.36 -11.30 7.77
N ALA A 351 8.82 -10.49 6.81
CA ALA A 351 9.41 -11.00 5.57
C ALA A 351 10.59 -10.14 5.09
N PRO A 352 11.41 -10.67 4.16
CA PRO A 352 12.40 -9.87 3.46
C PRO A 352 11.75 -8.65 2.80
N PRO A 353 12.48 -7.54 2.62
CA PRO A 353 11.95 -6.37 1.96
C PRO A 353 11.44 -6.69 0.55
N PRO A 354 10.52 -5.89 -0.01
CA PRO A 354 10.02 -6.12 -1.36
C PRO A 354 11.16 -6.16 -2.39
N PRO A 355 10.99 -6.88 -3.51
CA PRO A 355 12.02 -7.02 -4.53
C PRO A 355 12.62 -5.69 -4.97
N SER A 356 13.92 -5.68 -5.30
CA SER A 356 14.65 -4.47 -5.68
C SER A 356 14.24 -3.87 -7.05
N ARG A 357 13.33 -4.56 -7.77
CA ARG A 357 12.97 -4.28 -9.16
C ARG A 357 11.77 -3.35 -9.26
N GLY A 358 12.03 -2.13 -9.72
CA GLY A 358 11.02 -1.11 -10.03
C GLY A 358 11.09 0.09 -9.07
N PRO A 359 10.35 1.16 -9.35
CA PRO A 359 10.25 2.29 -8.43
C PRO A 359 9.43 1.85 -7.21
N SER A 360 10.09 1.24 -6.22
CA SER A 360 9.47 0.91 -4.93
C SER A 360 9.96 1.88 -3.86
N LEU A 361 9.04 2.29 -2.99
CA LEU A 361 9.35 3.00 -1.74
C LEU A 361 9.65 2.01 -0.61
N GLY A 362 10.17 0.82 -0.97
CA GLY A 362 10.52 -0.23 -0.04
C GLY A 362 11.45 0.28 1.06
N SER A 363 11.23 -0.21 2.27
CA SER A 363 11.88 0.25 3.49
C SER A 363 12.68 -0.87 4.15
N ALA A 364 13.65 -0.49 4.98
CA ALA A 364 14.44 -1.43 5.78
C ALA A 364 13.71 -1.76 7.11
N SER A 365 12.45 -2.18 7.00
CA SER A 365 11.47 -2.29 8.08
C SER A 365 11.34 -3.68 8.71
N THR A 366 12.09 -4.67 8.25
CA THR A 366 11.93 -6.07 8.69
C THR A 366 12.00 -6.19 10.22
N LEU A 367 11.04 -6.92 10.79
CA LEU A 367 10.74 -7.09 12.22
C LEU A 367 10.19 -5.87 12.97
N ALA A 368 9.87 -4.78 12.28
CA ALA A 368 9.12 -3.68 12.89
C ALA A 368 7.64 -4.03 13.08
N PHE A 369 7.02 -3.44 14.10
CA PHE A 369 5.60 -3.60 14.37
C PHE A 369 4.91 -2.26 14.66
N GLU A 370 3.61 -2.19 14.41
CA GLU A 370 2.72 -1.16 14.95
C GLU A 370 1.71 -1.82 15.91
N MET A 371 1.23 -1.08 16.91
CA MET A 371 0.31 -1.55 17.94
C MET A 371 -0.74 -0.49 18.32
N SER A 372 -1.98 -0.93 18.52
CA SER A 372 -3.07 -0.12 19.05
C SER A 372 -3.79 -0.81 20.21
N ASP A 373 -4.36 -0.01 21.12
CA ASP A 373 -5.36 -0.42 22.12
C ASP A 373 -6.72 0.19 21.76
N GLY A 374 -7.63 -0.65 21.24
CA GLY A 374 -8.83 -0.19 20.54
C GLY A 374 -8.45 0.74 19.39
N ALA A 375 -9.16 1.86 19.28
CA ALA A 375 -8.87 2.87 18.26
C ALA A 375 -7.63 3.73 18.56
N ASN A 376 -6.99 3.59 19.71
CA ASN A 376 -5.83 4.40 20.08
C ASN A 376 -4.54 3.71 19.63
N ARG A 377 -3.84 4.29 18.65
CA ARG A 377 -2.49 3.86 18.29
C ARG A 377 -1.53 4.19 19.44
N LEU A 378 -0.66 3.24 19.77
CA LEU A 378 0.36 3.39 20.81
C LEU A 378 1.75 3.40 20.20
N VAL A 379 2.10 2.33 19.50
CA VAL A 379 3.37 2.19 18.76
C VAL A 379 3.07 2.27 17.28
N VAL A 380 3.79 3.12 16.57
CA VAL A 380 3.68 3.34 15.12
C VAL A 380 5.05 3.19 14.47
N ASN A 381 5.12 3.29 13.15
CA ASN A 381 6.36 3.67 12.46
C ASN A 381 6.29 5.15 12.08
N CYS A 382 7.39 5.75 11.62
CA CYS A 382 7.37 7.15 11.16
C CYS A 382 6.45 7.36 9.93
N GLY A 383 6.09 6.29 9.23
CA GLY A 383 5.35 6.35 7.97
C GLY A 383 6.29 6.48 6.78
N GLY A 384 5.75 6.94 5.67
CA GLY A 384 6.46 7.13 4.42
C GLY A 384 6.01 8.38 3.68
N PRO A 385 6.52 8.60 2.47
CA PRO A 385 6.08 9.72 1.66
C PRO A 385 4.63 9.58 1.18
N GLY A 386 4.06 8.38 1.10
CA GLY A 386 2.70 8.16 0.62
C GLY A 386 2.46 8.83 -0.74
N ALA A 387 1.32 9.52 -0.87
CA ALA A 387 1.02 10.36 -2.04
C ALA A 387 1.87 11.66 -2.08
N ALA A 388 2.54 12.02 -0.99
CA ALA A 388 3.27 13.26 -0.81
C ALA A 388 4.73 13.25 -1.27
N LEU A 389 5.14 12.24 -2.05
CA LEU A 389 6.54 12.00 -2.46
C LEU A 389 7.25 13.25 -2.96
N ASP A 390 6.62 14.03 -3.83
CA ASP A 390 7.25 15.19 -4.48
C ASP A 390 7.19 16.48 -3.65
N ALA A 391 6.48 16.51 -2.50
CA ALA A 391 6.48 17.69 -1.63
C ALA A 391 7.25 17.51 -0.32
N LEU A 392 7.68 16.30 0.01
CA LEU A 392 8.60 16.09 1.13
C LEU A 392 10.05 16.27 0.66
N PRO A 393 10.93 16.84 1.50
CA PRO A 393 12.36 16.91 1.18
C PRO A 393 12.93 15.52 0.89
N ALA A 394 13.77 15.39 -0.15
CA ALA A 394 14.32 14.09 -0.57
C ALA A 394 15.09 13.38 0.55
N GLU A 395 15.76 14.13 1.42
CA GLU A 395 16.46 13.59 2.60
C GLU A 395 15.48 12.97 3.60
N LEU A 396 14.33 13.61 3.86
CA LEU A 396 13.29 13.07 4.72
C LEU A 396 12.68 11.81 4.10
N VAL A 397 12.39 11.83 2.79
CA VAL A 397 11.90 10.65 2.07
C VAL A 397 12.86 9.46 2.23
N ARG A 398 14.17 9.71 2.14
CA ARG A 398 15.19 8.67 2.38
C ARG A 398 15.21 8.23 3.83
N ALA A 399 15.12 9.16 4.79
CA ALA A 399 15.15 8.88 6.22
C ALA A 399 13.97 8.00 6.65
N LEU A 400 12.76 8.27 6.17
CA LEU A 400 11.52 7.50 6.44
C LEU A 400 11.64 6.02 6.05
N ARG A 401 12.54 5.69 5.13
CA ARG A 401 12.75 4.31 4.65
C ARG A 401 13.79 3.53 5.48
N THR A 402 14.54 4.22 6.35
CA THR A 402 15.61 3.61 7.17
C THR A 402 15.05 2.73 8.28
N THR A 403 15.87 1.81 8.80
CA THR A 403 15.48 0.97 9.94
C THR A 403 15.23 1.81 11.21
N ALA A 404 15.93 2.94 11.35
CA ALA A 404 15.75 3.86 12.48
C ALA A 404 14.41 4.61 12.48
N ALA A 405 13.69 4.62 11.34
CA ALA A 405 12.35 5.20 11.22
C ALA A 405 11.22 4.19 11.55
N HIS A 406 11.58 2.98 11.96
CA HIS A 406 10.65 1.89 12.25
C HIS A 406 10.86 1.36 13.68
N SER A 407 9.79 0.84 14.27
CA SER A 407 9.79 0.32 15.65
C SER A 407 10.47 -1.05 15.74
N THR A 408 11.80 -1.07 15.55
CA THR A 408 12.67 -2.25 15.48
C THR A 408 14.11 -1.93 15.95
N LEU A 409 15.02 -2.90 15.82
CA LEU A 409 16.42 -2.81 16.23
C LEU A 409 17.35 -2.33 15.10
N THR A 410 18.19 -1.35 15.40
CA THR A 410 19.39 -1.00 14.60
C THR A 410 20.66 -1.49 15.28
N LEU A 411 21.65 -1.92 14.50
CA LEU A 411 22.96 -2.31 14.98
C LEU A 411 24.07 -1.50 14.30
N GLY A 412 24.93 -0.86 15.09
CA GLY A 412 26.02 0.00 14.62
C GLY A 412 25.53 1.23 13.86
N ASP A 413 24.32 1.70 14.17
CA ASP A 413 23.60 2.75 13.43
C ASP A 413 23.46 2.44 11.93
N ARG A 414 23.18 1.17 11.60
CA ARG A 414 23.01 0.69 10.23
C ARG A 414 21.61 0.11 10.02
N ASN A 415 21.11 0.28 8.81
CA ASN A 415 19.89 -0.37 8.36
C ASN A 415 20.08 -1.89 8.24
N SER A 416 19.00 -2.64 8.48
CA SER A 416 18.91 -4.08 8.21
C SER A 416 19.02 -4.39 6.71
N THR A 417 18.56 -3.47 5.86
CA THR A 417 18.74 -3.50 4.41
C THR A 417 19.23 -2.16 3.88
N ALA A 418 20.25 -2.19 3.01
CA ALA A 418 20.80 -0.97 2.42
C ALA A 418 19.78 -0.26 1.52
N ILE A 419 19.80 1.08 1.56
CA ILE A 419 19.04 1.94 0.65
C ILE A 419 20.06 2.69 -0.20
N LEU A 420 20.06 2.40 -1.50
CA LEU A 420 21.01 2.95 -2.45
C LEU A 420 20.63 4.38 -2.84
N GLU A 421 21.57 5.10 -3.46
CA GLU A 421 21.38 6.50 -3.88
C GLU A 421 20.30 6.66 -4.95
N ASP A 422 20.13 5.65 -5.81
CA ASP A 422 19.07 5.61 -6.82
C ASP A 422 17.68 5.30 -6.23
N GLY A 423 17.58 5.19 -4.90
CA GLY A 423 16.37 4.87 -4.17
C GLY A 423 16.01 3.38 -4.18
N THR A 424 16.80 2.50 -4.78
CA THR A 424 16.53 1.06 -4.74
C THR A 424 17.08 0.41 -3.47
N LEU A 425 16.58 -0.79 -3.15
CA LEU A 425 17.09 -1.58 -2.03
C LEU A 425 18.34 -2.36 -2.48
N GLY A 426 19.36 -2.33 -1.64
CA GLY A 426 20.62 -3.03 -1.84
C GLY A 426 20.76 -4.27 -0.97
N LYS A 427 22.00 -4.64 -0.65
CA LYS A 427 22.31 -5.79 0.20
C LYS A 427 21.75 -5.60 1.61
N GLY A 428 21.21 -6.66 2.20
CA GLY A 428 20.49 -6.59 3.46
C GLY A 428 19.92 -7.94 3.86
N VAL A 429 18.73 -7.89 4.47
CA VAL A 429 17.94 -9.09 4.77
C VAL A 429 17.65 -9.88 3.50
N GLY A 430 18.18 -11.10 3.44
CA GLY A 430 17.86 -12.09 2.41
C GLY A 430 16.96 -13.21 2.93
N GLU A 431 16.98 -13.46 4.24
CA GLU A 431 16.22 -14.53 4.87
C GLU A 431 15.49 -14.03 6.12
N VAL A 432 14.24 -14.49 6.27
CA VAL A 432 13.47 -14.33 7.51
C VAL A 432 12.98 -15.69 7.98
N GLU A 433 13.32 -16.08 9.21
CA GLU A 433 12.68 -17.21 9.88
C GLU A 433 11.47 -16.72 10.67
N LEU A 434 10.39 -17.50 10.70
CA LEU A 434 9.16 -17.18 11.39
C LEU A 434 8.59 -18.44 12.07
N ALA A 435 8.20 -18.32 13.32
CA ALA A 435 7.40 -19.28 14.07
C ALA A 435 6.24 -18.56 14.77
N ARG A 436 5.10 -19.24 14.88
CA ARG A 436 3.89 -18.73 15.54
C ARG A 436 3.25 -19.82 16.38
N ASP A 437 2.76 -19.42 17.54
CA ASP A 437 1.95 -20.24 18.45
C ASP A 437 0.84 -19.40 19.06
N GLU A 438 -0.34 -20.00 19.27
CA GLU A 438 -1.50 -19.33 19.88
C GLU A 438 -2.16 -20.15 20.99
N THR A 439 -1.42 -21.11 21.53
CA THR A 439 -1.90 -22.01 22.56
C THR A 439 -2.38 -21.25 23.81
N GLY A 440 -3.53 -21.64 24.35
CA GLY A 440 -4.09 -21.06 25.57
C GLY A 440 -4.57 -19.61 25.42
N GLY A 441 -4.81 -19.13 24.19
CA GLY A 441 -5.22 -17.76 23.91
C GLY A 441 -4.08 -16.74 24.00
N ILE A 442 -2.84 -17.19 24.17
CA ILE A 442 -1.64 -16.34 24.18
C ILE A 442 -1.07 -16.34 22.77
N ALA A 443 -1.06 -15.20 22.10
CA ALA A 443 -0.50 -15.10 20.74
C ALA A 443 1.01 -14.82 20.81
N THR A 444 1.80 -15.75 20.28
CA THR A 444 3.26 -15.67 20.22
C THR A 444 3.74 -15.68 18.77
N VAL A 445 4.59 -14.73 18.42
CA VAL A 445 5.32 -14.72 17.14
C VAL A 445 6.80 -14.55 17.42
N GLU A 446 7.61 -15.43 16.86
CA GLU A 446 9.07 -15.37 16.87
C GLU A 446 9.55 -15.26 15.43
N ALA A 447 10.35 -14.24 15.12
CA ALA A 447 10.90 -14.07 13.80
C ALA A 447 12.34 -13.54 13.85
N SER A 448 13.18 -13.94 12.89
CA SER A 448 14.58 -13.53 12.82
C SER A 448 14.99 -13.16 11.41
N HIS A 449 16.04 -12.33 11.25
CA HIS A 449 16.56 -11.93 9.95
C HIS A 449 18.10 -11.88 9.93
N ASP A 450 18.68 -12.10 8.75
CA ASP A 450 20.13 -12.18 8.53
C ASP A 450 20.80 -10.84 8.15
N GLY A 451 20.04 -9.74 8.05
CA GLY A 451 20.53 -8.45 7.53
C GLY A 451 21.80 -7.87 8.17
N TYR A 452 22.14 -8.27 9.40
CA TYR A 452 23.36 -7.84 10.10
C TYR A 452 24.51 -8.86 10.03
N VAL A 453 24.27 -10.08 9.55
CA VAL A 453 25.25 -11.19 9.57
C VAL A 453 26.52 -10.83 8.82
N LYS A 454 26.39 -10.32 7.60
CA LYS A 454 27.55 -10.00 6.76
C LYS A 454 28.48 -8.94 7.38
N ARG A 455 27.91 -7.98 8.11
CA ARG A 455 28.64 -6.82 8.65
C ARG A 455 29.13 -7.06 10.08
N PHE A 456 28.30 -7.71 10.89
CA PHE A 456 28.50 -7.82 12.34
C PHE A 456 28.56 -9.27 12.85
N GLY A 457 28.22 -10.26 12.02
CA GLY A 457 28.17 -11.67 12.42
C GLY A 457 27.03 -11.97 13.40
N LEU A 458 25.93 -11.21 13.34
CA LEU A 458 24.79 -11.32 14.24
C LEU A 458 23.49 -11.43 13.44
N VAL A 459 22.64 -12.38 13.81
CA VAL A 459 21.22 -12.44 13.43
C VAL A 459 20.43 -11.62 14.43
N HIS A 460 19.48 -10.82 13.93
CA HIS A 460 18.50 -10.16 14.79
C HIS A 460 17.25 -11.03 14.86
N GLN A 461 16.83 -11.39 16.06
CA GLN A 461 15.62 -12.15 16.35
C GLN A 461 14.72 -11.34 17.27
N ARG A 462 13.41 -11.33 16.97
CA ARG A 462 12.37 -10.72 17.77
C ARG A 462 11.31 -11.74 18.15
N GLN A 463 10.96 -11.80 19.42
CA GLN A 463 9.81 -12.54 19.93
C GLN A 463 8.79 -11.56 20.50
N LEU A 464 7.51 -11.72 20.15
CA LEU A 464 6.37 -10.97 20.65
C LEU A 464 5.37 -11.94 21.26
N VAL A 465 4.97 -11.70 22.51
CA VAL A 465 3.99 -12.49 23.25
C VAL A 465 2.89 -11.57 23.76
N LEU A 466 1.68 -11.74 23.23
CA LEU A 466 0.48 -11.00 23.63
C LEU A 466 -0.37 -11.86 24.56
N SER A 467 -0.66 -11.34 25.75
CA SER A 467 -1.51 -12.03 26.74
C SER A 467 -2.95 -12.20 26.25
N ALA A 468 -3.62 -13.26 26.72
CA ALA A 468 -5.00 -13.58 26.31
C ALA A 468 -6.05 -12.50 26.66
N ASP A 469 -5.78 -11.68 27.68
CA ASP A 469 -6.62 -10.54 28.07
C ASP A 469 -6.27 -9.24 27.30
N GLY A 470 -5.23 -9.28 26.45
CA GLY A 470 -4.73 -8.15 25.70
C GLY A 470 -4.12 -7.03 26.56
N ARG A 471 -3.85 -7.27 27.84
CA ARG A 471 -3.31 -6.24 28.76
C ARG A 471 -1.80 -6.17 28.77
N GLU A 472 -1.12 -7.14 28.18
CA GLU A 472 0.34 -7.23 28.20
C GLU A 472 0.89 -7.69 26.86
N LEU A 473 1.82 -6.90 26.31
CA LEU A 473 2.71 -7.32 25.23
C LEU A 473 4.12 -7.42 25.80
N ARG A 474 4.67 -8.64 25.86
CA ARG A 474 6.08 -8.86 26.11
C ARG A 474 6.82 -8.97 24.79
N GLY A 475 7.97 -8.32 24.73
CA GLY A 475 8.86 -8.43 23.60
C GLY A 475 10.28 -8.75 24.03
N GLN A 476 10.98 -9.47 23.17
CA GLN A 476 12.37 -9.80 23.34
C GLN A 476 13.10 -9.64 22.01
N ASP A 477 14.13 -8.79 21.99
CA ASP A 477 15.06 -8.68 20.88
C ASP A 477 16.37 -9.39 21.25
N SER A 478 16.82 -10.32 20.42
CA SER A 478 18.04 -11.08 20.59
C SER A 478 18.98 -10.87 19.41
N LEU A 479 20.24 -10.59 19.70
CA LEU A 479 21.32 -10.55 18.73
C LEU A 479 22.14 -11.82 18.90
N ALA A 480 21.91 -12.82 18.05
CA ALA A 480 22.55 -14.13 18.15
C ALA A 480 23.74 -14.24 17.20
N ALA A 481 24.84 -14.84 17.68
CA ALA A 481 26.03 -15.07 16.86
C ALA A 481 25.72 -15.97 15.66
N ALA A 482 26.05 -15.49 14.47
CA ALA A 482 25.91 -16.22 13.21
C ALA A 482 27.06 -15.87 12.27
N GLY A 483 27.79 -16.89 11.79
CA GLY A 483 28.96 -16.71 10.95
C GLY A 483 30.23 -16.28 11.71
N ARG A 484 31.26 -15.81 10.97
CA ARG A 484 32.55 -15.42 11.54
C ARG A 484 32.59 -13.91 11.83
N ARG A 485 32.65 -13.52 13.10
CA ARG A 485 32.82 -12.13 13.54
C ARG A 485 34.29 -11.71 13.44
N ARG A 486 34.57 -10.45 13.06
CA ARG A 486 35.89 -9.84 13.30
C ARG A 486 36.05 -9.69 14.82
N LYS A 487 37.06 -10.37 15.41
CA LYS A 487 37.25 -10.41 16.87
C LYS A 487 37.31 -8.98 17.47
N GLY A 488 36.57 -8.77 18.56
CA GLY A 488 37.01 -7.84 19.63
C GLY A 488 36.28 -6.50 19.83
N GLN A 489 35.25 -6.13 19.07
CA GLN A 489 34.58 -4.83 19.31
C GLN A 489 33.11 -5.00 19.68
N ALA A 490 32.72 -4.41 20.81
CA ALA A 490 31.32 -4.19 21.13
C ALA A 490 30.69 -3.30 20.05
N VAL A 491 29.42 -3.54 19.72
CA VAL A 491 28.73 -2.77 18.68
C VAL A 491 27.51 -2.11 19.32
N PRO A 492 27.31 -0.79 19.16
CA PRO A 492 26.15 -0.14 19.74
C PRO A 492 24.88 -0.64 19.07
N PHE A 493 23.82 -0.87 19.85
CA PHE A 493 22.48 -1.17 19.35
C PHE A 493 21.50 -0.11 19.84
N ALA A 494 20.37 0.00 19.13
CA ALA A 494 19.22 0.76 19.59
C ALA A 494 17.94 0.04 19.17
N VAL A 495 17.06 -0.26 20.15
CA VAL A 495 15.70 -0.74 19.91
C VAL A 495 14.76 0.44 20.05
N ARG A 496 14.01 0.76 18.99
CA ARG A 496 13.12 1.93 18.94
C ARG A 496 11.66 1.51 18.99
N PHE A 497 10.85 2.36 19.62
CA PHE A 497 9.39 2.32 19.56
C PHE A 497 8.89 3.75 19.32
N HIS A 498 8.52 4.06 18.07
CA HIS A 498 7.93 5.35 17.75
C HIS A 498 6.52 5.40 18.31
N LEU A 499 6.21 6.46 19.04
CA LEU A 499 4.91 6.64 19.67
C LEU A 499 3.99 7.44 18.75
N ALA A 500 2.70 7.09 18.75
CA ALA A 500 1.72 7.89 18.03
C ALA A 500 1.70 9.32 18.59
N PRO A 501 1.44 10.37 17.78
CA PRO A 501 1.51 11.76 18.24
C PRO A 501 0.62 12.09 19.46
N ALA A 502 -0.47 11.34 19.65
CA ALA A 502 -1.38 11.50 20.78
C ALA A 502 -0.90 10.86 22.10
N VAL A 503 0.27 10.19 22.09
CA VAL A 503 0.85 9.52 23.26
C VAL A 503 1.83 10.45 23.96
N GLU A 504 1.53 10.78 25.20
CA GLU A 504 2.47 11.45 26.10
C GLU A 504 3.29 10.41 26.87
N ALA A 505 4.62 10.61 26.94
CA ALA A 505 5.53 9.68 27.60
C ALA A 505 6.31 10.36 28.74
N ALA A 506 6.44 9.68 29.88
CA ALA A 506 7.23 10.15 31.01
C ALA A 506 8.11 9.02 31.58
N SER A 507 9.41 9.25 31.67
CA SER A 507 10.38 8.25 32.18
C SER A 507 10.21 7.99 33.68
N THR A 508 10.48 6.76 34.10
CA THR A 508 10.65 6.40 35.51
C THR A 508 12.04 6.80 36.02
N ALA A 509 12.15 7.06 37.33
CA ALA A 509 13.39 7.55 37.94
C ALA A 509 14.58 6.58 37.81
N ASP A 510 14.32 5.27 37.68
CA ASP A 510 15.34 4.24 37.51
C ASP A 510 15.88 4.14 36.07
N GLY A 511 15.36 4.91 35.11
CA GLY A 511 15.80 4.90 33.72
C GLY A 511 15.55 3.58 32.99
N GLN A 512 14.64 2.75 33.51
CA GLN A 512 14.29 1.42 32.97
C GLN A 512 12.80 1.29 32.62
N GLY A 513 12.05 2.40 32.61
CA GLY A 513 10.64 2.41 32.26
C GLY A 513 10.09 3.77 31.86
N ALA A 514 8.87 3.76 31.35
CA ALA A 514 8.10 4.94 31.01
C ALA A 514 6.59 4.72 31.24
N LEU A 515 5.88 5.78 31.58
CA LEU A 515 4.41 5.82 31.57
C LEU A 515 3.96 6.46 30.26
N LEU A 516 3.00 5.81 29.59
CA LEU A 516 2.44 6.23 28.32
C LEU A 516 0.96 6.55 28.50
N ARG A 517 0.58 7.80 28.24
CA ARG A 517 -0.79 8.30 28.41
C ARG A 517 -1.35 8.69 27.07
N VAL A 518 -2.55 8.23 26.77
CA VAL A 518 -3.38 8.76 25.69
C VAL A 518 -4.60 9.39 26.33
N ARG A 519 -4.94 10.63 25.95
CA ARG A 519 -6.06 11.37 26.55
C ARG A 519 -7.35 10.55 26.45
N GLY A 520 -7.99 10.30 27.59
CA GLY A 520 -9.25 9.53 27.65
C GLY A 520 -9.11 8.02 27.52
N ALA A 521 -7.88 7.48 27.49
CA ALA A 521 -7.61 6.06 27.46
C ALA A 521 -6.84 5.60 28.71
N THR A 522 -6.76 4.29 28.91
CA THR A 522 -6.01 3.68 29.99
C THR A 522 -4.50 3.91 29.81
N VAL A 523 -3.80 4.14 30.93
CA VAL A 523 -2.34 4.32 30.93
C VAL A 523 -1.65 3.00 30.63
N TRP A 524 -0.62 3.05 29.80
CA TRP A 524 0.29 1.93 29.56
C TRP A 524 1.63 2.17 30.27
N GLN A 525 2.19 1.12 30.85
CA GLN A 525 3.50 1.12 31.48
C GLN A 525 4.47 0.36 30.57
N PHE A 526 5.61 0.97 30.29
CA PHE A 526 6.72 0.36 29.59
C PHE A 526 7.84 0.04 30.57
N ARG A 527 8.44 -1.15 30.45
CA ARG A 527 9.66 -1.56 31.18
C ARG A 527 10.62 -2.25 30.24
N CYS A 528 11.92 -2.06 30.47
CA CYS A 528 12.96 -2.77 29.73
C CYS A 528 14.06 -3.33 30.64
N ARG A 529 14.90 -4.19 30.06
CA ARG A 529 16.19 -4.67 30.58
C ARG A 529 17.15 -4.90 29.42
N GLY A 530 18.45 -4.88 29.69
CA GLY A 530 19.49 -5.12 28.67
C GLY A 530 19.99 -3.84 27.99
N GLY A 531 19.53 -2.66 28.42
CA GLY A 531 20.00 -1.36 27.95
C GLY A 531 19.45 -0.21 28.80
N ARG A 532 19.80 1.03 28.44
CA ARG A 532 19.26 2.24 29.06
C ARG A 532 18.08 2.75 28.24
N LEU A 533 16.98 3.13 28.91
CA LEU A 533 15.83 3.75 28.26
C LEU A 533 16.00 5.27 28.18
N THR A 534 15.77 5.82 27.00
CA THR A 534 15.60 7.26 26.75
C THR A 534 14.27 7.52 26.04
N ILE A 535 13.73 8.72 26.24
CA ILE A 535 12.66 9.27 25.41
C ILE A 535 13.32 10.30 24.49
N GLU A 536 13.17 10.11 23.18
CA GLU A 536 13.79 10.96 22.17
C GLU A 536 12.72 11.55 21.25
N GLU A 537 13.08 12.64 20.56
CA GLU A 537 12.22 13.23 19.53
C GLU A 537 12.01 12.25 18.38
N SER A 538 10.82 12.31 17.79
CA SER A 538 10.47 11.52 16.62
C SER A 538 9.48 12.27 15.74
N LEU A 539 9.03 11.62 14.67
CA LEU A 539 8.04 12.15 13.76
C LEU A 539 7.09 11.06 13.29
N TRP A 540 5.91 11.48 12.85
CA TRP A 540 4.92 10.61 12.23
C TRP A 540 4.30 11.32 11.03
N ILE A 541 4.26 10.65 9.87
CA ILE A 541 3.61 11.16 8.68
C ILE A 541 2.17 10.65 8.63
N ASP A 542 1.21 11.56 8.56
CA ASP A 542 -0.20 11.21 8.47
C ASP A 542 -0.63 10.74 7.07
N GLY A 543 -1.92 10.41 6.93
CA GLY A 543 -2.51 9.94 5.67
C GLY A 543 -2.46 10.94 4.52
N ASP A 544 -2.34 12.24 4.80
CA ASP A 544 -2.23 13.32 3.81
C ASP A 544 -0.77 13.68 3.48
N GLY A 545 0.17 13.00 4.15
CA GLY A 545 1.60 13.20 3.97
C GLY A 545 2.14 14.41 4.72
N VAL A 546 1.47 14.83 5.80
CA VAL A 546 1.90 15.92 6.67
C VAL A 546 2.73 15.36 7.82
N PRO A 547 3.94 15.90 8.08
CA PRO A 547 4.74 15.51 9.24
C PRO A 547 4.19 16.09 10.54
N HIS A 548 4.09 15.23 11.56
CA HIS A 548 3.75 15.60 12.93
C HIS A 548 4.91 15.26 13.87
N ALA A 549 5.24 16.16 14.78
CA ALA A 549 6.19 15.85 15.84
C ALA A 549 5.61 14.76 16.77
N SER A 550 6.47 13.83 17.20
CA SER A 550 6.12 12.80 18.16
C SER A 550 7.33 12.48 19.04
N ALA A 551 7.21 11.44 19.86
CA ALA A 551 8.30 10.93 20.67
C ALA A 551 8.55 9.46 20.35
N GLN A 552 9.71 8.94 20.74
CA GLN A 552 10.03 7.52 20.68
C GLN A 552 10.69 7.06 21.96
N LEU A 553 10.45 5.80 22.32
CA LEU A 553 11.22 5.11 23.34
C LEU A 553 12.44 4.47 22.68
N VAL A 554 13.62 4.67 23.25
CA VAL A 554 14.87 4.08 22.74
C VAL A 554 15.56 3.30 23.84
N ILE A 555 15.76 2.00 23.64
CA ILE A 555 16.62 1.18 24.48
C ILE A 555 17.98 1.11 23.79
N ALA A 556 19.02 1.70 24.40
CA ALA A 556 20.36 1.74 23.84
C ALA A 556 21.40 1.03 24.73
N GLY A 557 22.43 0.47 24.12
CA GLY A 557 23.54 -0.21 24.78
C GLY A 557 24.55 -0.75 23.77
N GLU A 558 25.46 -1.62 24.22
CA GLU A 558 26.48 -2.25 23.35
C GLU A 558 26.42 -3.78 23.43
N THR A 559 26.43 -4.44 22.27
CA THR A 559 26.43 -5.92 22.20
C THR A 559 27.82 -6.50 22.43
N PRO A 560 27.98 -7.47 23.35
CA PRO A 560 29.21 -8.21 23.48
C PRO A 560 29.41 -9.14 22.26
N PRO A 561 30.62 -9.72 22.11
CA PRO A 561 30.98 -10.65 21.03
C PRO A 561 30.00 -11.81 20.81
N GLU A 562 29.55 -12.40 21.90
CA GLU A 562 28.69 -13.59 21.99
C GLU A 562 27.21 -13.34 21.70
N GLY A 563 26.83 -12.06 21.56
CA GLY A 563 25.44 -11.66 21.40
C GLY A 563 24.76 -11.30 22.73
N MET A 564 23.50 -10.90 22.67
CA MET A 564 22.75 -10.50 23.86
C MET A 564 21.23 -10.60 23.66
N THR A 565 20.51 -10.41 24.75
CA THR A 565 19.05 -10.32 24.77
C THR A 565 18.60 -9.04 25.47
N ILE A 566 17.67 -8.34 24.84
CA ILE A 566 16.99 -7.14 25.34
C ILE A 566 15.53 -7.51 25.57
N GLY A 567 15.07 -7.41 26.81
CA GLY A 567 13.68 -7.70 27.17
C GLY A 567 12.91 -6.41 27.40
N TRP A 568 11.67 -6.34 26.91
CA TRP A 568 10.78 -5.20 27.11
C TRP A 568 9.31 -5.64 27.27
N VAL A 569 8.50 -4.81 27.92
CA VAL A 569 7.08 -5.09 28.14
C VAL A 569 6.27 -3.82 28.11
N PHE A 570 5.15 -3.85 27.40
CA PHE A 570 4.05 -2.90 27.52
C PHE A 570 2.95 -3.56 28.36
N ARG A 571 2.55 -2.94 29.47
CA ARG A 571 1.48 -3.43 30.34
C ARG A 571 0.46 -2.33 30.58
N ARG A 572 -0.81 -2.61 30.27
CA ARG A 572 -1.92 -1.71 30.57
C ARG A 572 -2.15 -1.66 32.08
N ALA A 573 -2.23 -0.44 32.63
CA ALA A 573 -2.60 -0.26 34.03
C ALA A 573 -4.04 -0.75 34.24
N SER A 574 -4.25 -1.48 35.33
CA SER A 574 -5.57 -1.97 35.77
C SER A 574 -6.55 -0.85 36.09
#